data_AF-A0A8T5ET31-F1
#
_entry.id   AF-A0A8T5ET31-F1
#
_cell.length_a   1.000
_cell.length_b   1.000
_cell.length_c   1.000
_cell.angle_alpha   90.00
_cell.angle_beta   90.00
_cell.angle_gamma   90.00
#
_symmetry.space_group_name_H-M   'P 1'
#
loop_
_entity.id
_entity.type
_entity.pdbx_description
1 polymer ?
#
loop_
_entity_poly.entity_id
_entity_poly.type
_entity_poly.pdbx_seq_one_letter_code
_entity_poly.pdbx_strand_id
1 'polypeptide(L)'
;MDDDKLLTSSEDSKYKLEYIFGIFCLLLLLPTAILAFGEYIDIIDYFEYGGDTTDIISWILYTATIFSILLISGLKFTGNIKSNTVRVGSGIFIILLSIINLISRISDFDEEMKNIGFDESWLEFLYWSSNHETLELVFLGIIIGFFILKR
;
A
#
# COMPACT_ATOMS: atom_id res chain seq x y z
N MET A 1 -16.01 -41.32 -10.19
CA MET A 1 -15.32 -40.91 -11.45
C MET A 1 -15.69 -39.50 -11.89
N ASP A 2 -16.76 -38.90 -11.33
CA ASP A 2 -17.09 -37.49 -11.56
C ASP A 2 -16.38 -36.52 -10.60
N ASP A 3 -16.02 -36.97 -9.39
CA ASP A 3 -15.36 -36.11 -8.38
C ASP A 3 -13.97 -35.62 -8.81
N ASP A 4 -13.15 -36.47 -9.45
CA ASP A 4 -11.82 -36.09 -9.94
C ASP A 4 -11.88 -35.06 -11.09
N LYS A 5 -12.94 -35.10 -11.90
CA LYS A 5 -13.15 -34.17 -13.02
C LYS A 5 -13.65 -32.80 -12.53
N LEU A 6 -14.39 -32.80 -11.42
CA LEU A 6 -14.90 -31.58 -10.79
C LEU A 6 -13.78 -30.85 -10.03
N LEU A 7 -12.90 -31.58 -9.34
CA LEU A 7 -11.73 -31.06 -8.64
C LEU A 7 -10.73 -30.38 -9.59
N THR A 8 -10.40 -31.03 -10.70
CA THR A 8 -9.47 -30.49 -11.71
C THR A 8 -10.01 -29.21 -12.37
N SER A 9 -11.31 -29.13 -12.65
CA SER A 9 -11.93 -27.91 -13.18
C SER A 9 -11.91 -26.74 -12.19
N SER A 10 -12.06 -27.03 -10.90
CA SER A 10 -12.06 -26.03 -9.83
C SER A 10 -10.65 -25.46 -9.60
N GLU A 11 -9.61 -26.31 -9.61
CA GLU A 11 -8.23 -25.86 -9.43
C GLU A 11 -7.75 -25.00 -10.62
N ASP A 12 -8.10 -25.37 -11.84
CA ASP A 12 -7.80 -24.58 -13.05
C ASP A 12 -8.49 -23.21 -13.03
N SER A 13 -9.75 -23.14 -12.59
CA SER A 13 -10.46 -21.87 -12.46
C SER A 13 -9.82 -20.95 -11.42
N LYS A 14 -9.35 -21.51 -10.30
CA LYS A 14 -8.69 -20.78 -9.23
C LYS A 14 -7.35 -20.23 -9.69
N TYR A 15 -6.53 -21.06 -10.35
CA TYR A 15 -5.25 -20.64 -10.91
C TYR A 15 -5.41 -19.51 -11.94
N LYS A 16 -6.43 -19.61 -12.82
CA LYS A 16 -6.75 -18.54 -13.77
C LYS A 16 -7.16 -17.25 -13.08
N LEU A 17 -7.99 -17.31 -12.04
CA LEU A 17 -8.41 -16.14 -11.28
C LEU A 17 -7.22 -15.48 -10.58
N GLU A 18 -6.39 -16.25 -9.88
CA GLU A 18 -5.17 -15.76 -9.23
C GLU A 18 -4.25 -15.08 -10.24
N TYR A 19 -4.02 -15.70 -11.40
CA TYR A 19 -3.19 -15.12 -12.44
C TYR A 19 -3.76 -13.79 -12.99
N ILE A 20 -5.07 -13.74 -13.29
CA ILE A 20 -5.74 -12.53 -13.77
C ILE A 20 -5.65 -11.41 -12.72
N PHE A 21 -5.88 -11.74 -11.45
CA PHE A 21 -5.72 -10.80 -10.34
C PHE A 21 -4.30 -10.25 -10.27
N GLY A 22 -3.28 -11.11 -10.41
CA GLY A 22 -1.88 -10.70 -10.43
C GLY A 22 -1.58 -9.72 -11.58
N ILE A 23 -2.07 -10.00 -12.79
CA ILE A 23 -1.94 -9.09 -13.94
C ILE A 23 -2.64 -7.76 -13.66
N PHE A 24 -3.84 -7.79 -13.08
CA PHE A 24 -4.57 -6.57 -12.72
C PHE A 24 -3.78 -5.70 -11.74
N CYS A 25 -3.19 -6.28 -10.69
CA CYS A 25 -2.31 -5.53 -9.78
C CYS A 25 -1.12 -4.89 -10.50
N LEU A 26 -0.49 -5.59 -11.45
CA LEU A 26 0.64 -5.04 -12.22
C LEU A 26 0.20 -3.92 -13.18
N LEU A 27 -0.97 -4.05 -13.80
CA LEU A 27 -1.53 -3.01 -14.66
C LEU A 27 -1.85 -1.73 -13.87
N LEU A 28 -2.30 -1.87 -12.62
CA LEU A 28 -2.58 -0.74 -11.74
C LEU A 28 -1.32 0.05 -11.33
N LEU A 29 -0.11 -0.50 -11.47
CA LEU A 29 1.12 0.26 -11.20
C LEU A 29 1.23 1.51 -12.09
N LEU A 30 0.73 1.46 -13.33
CA LEU A 30 0.80 2.59 -14.25
C LEU A 30 -0.07 3.78 -13.81
N PRO A 31 -1.39 3.63 -13.57
CA PRO A 31 -2.19 4.73 -13.06
C PRO A 31 -1.71 5.21 -11.69
N THR A 32 -1.25 4.30 -10.80
CA THR A 32 -0.65 4.71 -9.52
C THR A 32 0.61 5.56 -9.72
N ALA A 33 1.46 5.25 -10.71
CA ALA A 33 2.62 6.06 -11.04
C ALA A 33 2.26 7.46 -11.55
N ILE A 34 1.22 7.54 -12.39
CA ILE A 34 0.75 8.82 -12.93
C ILE A 34 0.22 9.71 -11.80
N LEU A 35 -0.58 9.15 -10.89
CA LEU A 35 -1.11 9.89 -9.74
C LEU A 35 0.00 10.33 -8.80
N ALA A 36 0.92 9.42 -8.43
CA ALA A 36 2.04 9.74 -7.56
C ALA A 36 2.94 10.83 -8.15
N PHE A 37 3.14 10.83 -9.47
CA PHE A 37 3.90 11.88 -10.15
C PHE A 37 3.15 13.22 -10.15
N GLY A 38 1.83 13.22 -10.32
CA GLY A 38 1.01 14.43 -10.18
C GLY A 38 1.14 15.05 -8.79
N GLU A 39 0.93 14.23 -7.74
CA GLU A 39 1.09 14.67 -6.35
C GLU A 39 2.50 15.19 -6.06
N TYR A 40 3.53 14.56 -6.63
CA TYR A 40 4.90 15.03 -6.48
C TYR A 40 5.11 16.44 -7.05
N ILE A 41 4.53 16.74 -8.23
CA ILE A 41 4.60 18.08 -8.82
C ILE A 41 3.90 19.10 -7.93
N ASP A 42 2.73 18.75 -7.39
CA ASP A 42 1.99 19.63 -6.48
C ASP A 42 2.77 19.91 -5.19
N ILE A 43 3.45 18.89 -4.64
CA ILE A 43 4.33 19.05 -3.47
C ILE A 43 5.49 19.99 -3.78
N ILE A 44 6.16 19.82 -4.92
CA ILE A 44 7.28 20.67 -5.33
C ILE A 44 6.83 22.12 -5.54
N ASP A 45 5.65 22.35 -6.11
CA ASP A 45 5.07 23.70 -6.22
C ASP A 45 4.81 24.28 -4.82
N TYR A 46 4.28 23.48 -3.90
CA TYR A 46 4.04 23.89 -2.51
C TYR A 46 5.32 24.27 -1.75
N PHE A 47 6.47 23.67 -2.06
CA PHE A 47 7.77 24.10 -1.49
C PHE A 47 8.10 25.55 -1.80
N GLU A 48 7.72 26.06 -2.97
CA GLU A 48 7.95 27.46 -3.32
C GLU A 48 7.17 28.43 -2.41
N TYR A 49 6.10 27.95 -1.79
CA TYR A 49 5.24 28.71 -0.88
C TYR A 49 5.47 28.40 0.61
N GLY A 50 6.54 27.68 0.95
CA GLY A 50 6.92 27.36 2.33
C GLY A 50 6.54 25.94 2.79
N GLY A 51 6.35 25.01 1.86
CA GLY A 51 6.15 23.59 2.17
C GLY A 51 7.28 22.95 2.97
N ASP A 52 6.95 21.88 3.71
CA ASP A 52 7.89 21.20 4.60
C ASP A 52 8.40 19.89 3.98
N THR A 53 9.66 19.57 4.27
CA THR A 53 10.30 18.30 3.96
C THR A 53 9.55 17.07 4.47
N THR A 54 8.75 17.22 5.53
CA THR A 54 7.84 16.19 6.04
C THR A 54 6.79 15.78 5.00
N ASP A 55 6.29 16.70 4.18
CA ASP A 55 5.33 16.41 3.10
C ASP A 55 5.93 15.45 2.05
N ILE A 56 7.20 15.61 1.69
CA ILE A 56 7.92 14.70 0.78
C ILE A 56 8.01 13.31 1.40
N ILE A 57 8.37 13.24 2.68
CA ILE A 57 8.56 11.95 3.37
C ILE A 57 7.23 11.20 3.41
N SER A 58 6.14 11.87 3.80
CA SER A 58 4.80 11.29 3.84
C SER A 58 4.34 10.84 2.44
N TRP A 59 4.60 11.61 1.39
CA TRP A 59 4.33 11.20 0.01
C TRP A 59 5.17 9.98 -0.44
N ILE A 60 6.47 9.94 -0.13
CA ILE A 60 7.34 8.80 -0.44
C ILE A 60 6.80 7.54 0.24
N LEU A 61 6.44 7.64 1.53
CA LEU A 61 5.93 6.52 2.30
C LEU A 61 4.58 6.03 1.76
N TYR A 62 3.66 6.94 1.42
CA TYR A 62 2.39 6.58 0.80
C TYR A 62 2.60 5.87 -0.54
N THR A 63 3.34 6.51 -1.45
CA THR A 63 3.64 5.99 -2.79
C THR A 63 4.36 4.65 -2.72
N ALA A 64 5.40 4.53 -1.90
CA ALA A 64 6.14 3.30 -1.74
C ALA A 64 5.26 2.17 -1.20
N THR A 65 4.35 2.46 -0.25
CA THR A 65 3.42 1.46 0.28
C THR A 65 2.50 0.92 -0.81
N ILE A 66 1.78 1.78 -1.54
CA ILE A 66 0.84 1.32 -2.57
C ILE A 66 1.56 0.61 -3.72
N PHE A 67 2.71 1.12 -4.17
CA PHE A 67 3.52 0.46 -5.19
C PHE A 67 4.00 -0.92 -4.75
N SER A 68 4.48 -1.02 -3.50
CA SER A 68 4.97 -2.29 -2.96
C SER A 68 3.85 -3.31 -2.86
N ILE A 69 2.66 -2.90 -2.40
CA ILE A 69 1.48 -3.76 -2.36
C ILE A 69 1.13 -4.28 -3.75
N LEU A 70 0.99 -3.39 -4.74
CA LEU A 70 0.61 -3.75 -6.10
C LEU A 70 1.65 -4.63 -6.79
N LEU A 71 2.94 -4.26 -6.69
CA LEU A 71 4.03 -4.99 -7.32
C LEU A 71 4.20 -6.38 -6.72
N ILE A 72 4.30 -6.48 -5.39
CA ILE A 72 4.55 -7.76 -4.72
C ILE A 72 3.32 -8.66 -4.85
N SER A 73 2.10 -8.13 -4.70
CA SER A 73 0.89 -8.92 -4.91
C SER A 73 0.82 -9.42 -6.36
N GLY A 74 1.06 -8.53 -7.33
CA GLY A 74 1.13 -8.88 -8.75
C GLY A 74 2.10 -10.03 -9.01
N LEU A 75 3.36 -9.87 -8.59
CA LEU A 75 4.39 -10.90 -8.77
C LEU A 75 4.08 -12.21 -8.03
N LYS A 76 3.46 -12.14 -6.84
CA LYS A 76 3.06 -13.31 -6.07
C LYS A 76 1.97 -14.09 -6.79
N PHE A 77 0.94 -13.42 -7.28
CA PHE A 77 -0.22 -14.06 -7.92
C PHE A 77 0.02 -14.47 -9.37
N THR A 78 0.97 -13.85 -10.09
CA THR A 78 1.40 -14.35 -11.42
C THR A 78 2.41 -15.50 -11.33
N GLY A 79 2.82 -15.92 -10.13
CA GLY A 79 3.80 -17.00 -9.94
C GLY A 79 5.26 -16.60 -10.19
N ASN A 80 5.57 -15.30 -10.24
CA ASN A 80 6.93 -14.80 -10.44
C ASN A 80 7.76 -14.89 -9.15
N ILE A 81 7.13 -14.88 -7.98
CA ILE A 81 7.78 -15.15 -6.69
C ILE A 81 7.79 -16.66 -6.42
N LYS A 82 8.87 -17.33 -6.87
CA LYS A 82 9.04 -18.80 -6.69
C LYS A 82 9.74 -19.17 -5.38
N SER A 83 10.57 -18.28 -4.85
CA SER A 83 11.34 -18.52 -3.63
C SER A 83 10.52 -18.21 -2.39
N ASN A 84 10.43 -19.18 -1.47
CA ASN A 84 9.79 -18.98 -0.17
C ASN A 84 10.44 -17.83 0.63
N THR A 85 11.77 -17.69 0.55
CA THR A 85 12.49 -16.60 1.21
C THR A 85 12.09 -15.24 0.66
N VAL A 86 11.98 -15.11 -0.67
CA VAL A 86 11.57 -13.85 -1.31
C VAL A 86 10.12 -13.53 -0.97
N ARG A 87 9.23 -14.52 -0.95
CA ARG A 87 7.84 -14.35 -0.52
C ARG A 87 7.75 -13.88 0.93
N VAL A 88 8.42 -14.55 1.85
CA VAL A 88 8.40 -14.18 3.28
C VAL A 88 9.02 -12.80 3.48
N GLY A 89 10.17 -12.52 2.86
CA GLY A 89 10.82 -11.22 2.94
C GLY A 89 9.96 -10.09 2.39
N SER A 90 9.29 -10.29 1.26
CA SER A 90 8.39 -9.29 0.67
C SER A 90 7.14 -9.04 1.50
N GLY A 91 6.55 -10.08 2.12
CA GLY A 91 5.46 -9.91 3.08
C GLY A 91 5.87 -9.11 4.31
N ILE A 92 7.04 -9.42 4.91
CA ILE A 92 7.59 -8.65 6.03
C ILE A 92 7.87 -7.20 5.62
N PHE A 93 8.42 -6.99 4.43
CA PHE A 93 8.73 -5.67 3.90
C PHE A 93 7.48 -4.78 3.80
N ILE A 94 6.38 -5.28 3.25
CA ILE A 94 5.12 -4.53 3.17
C ILE A 94 4.62 -4.17 4.57
N ILE A 95 4.66 -5.11 5.52
CA ILE A 95 4.22 -4.87 6.90
C ILE A 95 5.05 -3.75 7.53
N LEU A 96 6.38 -3.84 7.44
CA LEU A 96 7.28 -2.83 7.99
C LEU A 96 7.06 -1.45 7.37
N LEU A 97 6.93 -1.41 6.04
CA LEU A 97 6.67 -0.16 5.32
C LEU A 97 5.34 0.47 5.74
N SER A 98 4.30 -0.35 5.92
CA SER A 98 2.99 0.10 6.41
C SER A 98 3.06 0.62 7.85
N ILE A 99 3.84 -0.02 8.72
CA ILE A 99 4.05 0.43 10.10
C ILE A 99 4.82 1.76 10.12
N ILE A 100 5.86 1.92 9.30
CA ILE A 100 6.61 3.17 9.22
C ILE A 100 5.69 4.30 8.72
N ASN A 101 4.85 4.04 7.73
CA ASN A 101 3.87 5.00 7.23
C ASN A 101 2.87 5.41 8.34
N LEU A 102 2.37 4.43 9.12
CA LEU A 102 1.51 4.71 10.28
C LEU A 102 2.20 5.60 11.32
N ILE A 103 3.46 5.31 11.64
CA ILE A 103 4.24 6.09 12.62
C ILE A 103 4.44 7.51 12.12
N SER A 104 4.76 7.70 10.83
CA SER A 104 4.89 9.02 10.22
C SER A 104 3.61 9.84 10.43
N ARG A 105 2.45 9.24 10.14
CA ARG A 105 1.16 9.91 10.27
C ARG A 105 0.81 10.30 11.72
N ILE A 106 1.21 9.50 12.69
CA ILE A 106 1.05 9.82 14.13
C ILE A 106 1.97 10.99 14.52
N SER A 107 3.17 11.04 13.95
CA SER A 107 4.10 12.15 14.18
C SER A 107 3.57 13.47 13.62
N ASP A 108 3.02 13.45 12.40
CA ASP A 108 2.42 14.64 11.77
C ASP A 108 1.31 15.23 12.65
N PHE A 109 0.44 14.37 13.22
CA PHE A 109 -0.58 14.81 14.16
C PHE A 109 -0.01 15.52 15.40
N ASP A 110 0.99 14.93 16.03
CA ASP A 110 1.58 15.49 17.25
C ASP A 110 2.26 16.84 16.97
N GLU A 111 2.80 17.02 15.77
CA GLU A 111 3.37 18.29 15.32
C GLU A 111 2.30 19.35 15.04
N GLU A 112 1.23 19.01 14.32
CA GLU A 112 0.12 19.93 14.06
C GLU A 112 -0.57 20.39 15.35
N MET A 113 -0.80 19.46 16.29
CA MET A 113 -1.41 19.76 17.59
C MET A 113 -0.53 20.69 18.44
N LYS A 114 0.80 20.63 18.28
CA LYS A 114 1.75 21.51 18.99
C LYS A 114 1.92 22.88 18.32
N ASN A 115 1.91 22.94 16.99
CA ASN A 115 2.32 24.14 16.26
C ASN A 115 1.17 25.11 15.94
N ILE A 116 -0.07 24.65 15.83
CA ILE A 116 -1.16 25.46 15.24
C ILE A 116 -2.21 25.92 16.28
N GLY A 117 -2.09 25.50 17.54
CA GLY A 117 -3.18 25.71 18.51
C GLY A 117 -4.45 24.96 18.07
N PHE A 118 -4.23 23.81 17.42
CA PHE A 118 -5.25 22.92 16.91
C PHE A 118 -6.04 22.34 18.09
N ASP A 119 -7.31 22.74 18.23
CA ASP A 119 -8.22 22.28 19.29
C ASP A 119 -9.08 21.09 18.83
N GLU A 120 -8.86 20.61 17.60
CA GLU A 120 -9.54 19.42 17.06
C GLU A 120 -9.05 18.14 17.73
N SER A 121 -9.97 17.23 17.93
CA SER A 121 -9.68 15.93 18.53
C SER A 121 -8.87 15.05 17.58
N TRP A 122 -8.11 14.09 18.12
CA TRP A 122 -7.39 13.10 17.30
C TRP A 122 -8.31 12.37 16.30
N LEU A 123 -9.59 12.18 16.65
CA LEU A 123 -10.57 11.57 15.75
C LEU A 123 -10.84 12.44 14.52
N GLU A 124 -11.00 13.75 14.69
CA GLU A 124 -11.26 14.68 13.57
C GLU A 124 -10.08 14.73 12.60
N PHE A 125 -8.85 14.74 13.12
CA PHE A 125 -7.64 14.65 12.29
C PHE A 125 -7.61 13.37 11.45
N LEU A 126 -7.98 12.21 12.03
CA LEU A 126 -8.03 10.95 11.27
C LEU A 126 -9.14 10.92 10.20
N TYR A 127 -10.16 11.78 10.31
CA TYR A 127 -11.24 11.88 9.33
C TYR A 127 -10.88 12.74 8.11
N TRP A 128 -9.77 13.49 8.14
CA TRP A 128 -9.33 14.22 6.96
C TRP A 128 -9.04 13.25 5.83
N SER A 129 -9.45 13.59 4.60
CA SER A 129 -9.44 12.67 3.47
C SER A 129 -8.06 12.04 3.24
N SER A 130 -7.00 12.84 3.28
CA SER A 130 -5.61 12.40 3.14
C SER A 130 -5.19 11.42 4.24
N ASN A 131 -5.60 11.67 5.48
CA ASN A 131 -5.26 10.86 6.64
C ASN A 131 -6.03 9.54 6.64
N HIS A 132 -7.34 9.61 6.40
CA HIS A 132 -8.22 8.46 6.32
C HIS A 132 -7.78 7.47 5.22
N GLU A 133 -7.54 7.97 4.01
CA GLU A 133 -7.08 7.16 2.87
C GLU A 133 -5.72 6.49 3.16
N THR A 134 -4.83 7.20 3.86
CA THR A 134 -3.53 6.64 4.25
C THR A 134 -3.68 5.52 5.27
N LEU A 135 -4.58 5.65 6.25
CA LEU A 135 -4.84 4.60 7.24
C LEU A 135 -5.42 3.35 6.59
N GLU A 136 -6.37 3.50 5.67
CA GLU A 136 -6.91 2.40 4.89
C GLU A 136 -5.80 1.66 4.14
N LEU A 137 -4.91 2.40 3.48
CA LEU A 137 -3.76 1.83 2.78
C LEU A 137 -2.81 1.08 3.72
N VAL A 138 -2.50 1.65 4.89
CA VAL A 138 -1.67 1.01 5.91
C VAL A 138 -2.29 -0.31 6.38
N PHE A 139 -3.59 -0.32 6.70
CA PHE A 139 -4.27 -1.53 7.16
C PHE A 139 -4.32 -2.59 6.07
N LEU A 140 -4.61 -2.19 4.82
CA LEU A 140 -4.54 -3.08 3.67
C LEU A 140 -3.14 -3.65 3.48
N GLY A 141 -2.10 -2.83 3.62
CA GLY A 141 -0.70 -3.25 3.54
C GLY A 141 -0.35 -4.32 4.58
N ILE A 142 -0.73 -4.11 5.85
CA ILE A 142 -0.51 -5.09 6.92
C ILE A 142 -1.24 -6.41 6.62
N ILE A 143 -2.52 -6.33 6.23
CA ILE A 143 -3.35 -7.49 5.93
C ILE A 143 -2.79 -8.27 4.74
N ILE A 144 -2.48 -7.59 3.64
CA ILE A 144 -1.92 -8.20 2.42
C ILE A 144 -0.55 -8.80 2.69
N GLY A 145 0.31 -8.07 3.43
CA GLY A 145 1.61 -8.57 3.87
C GLY A 145 1.46 -9.88 4.63
N PHE A 146 0.53 -9.96 5.60
CA PHE A 146 0.24 -11.20 6.31
C PHE A 146 -0.28 -12.32 5.39
N PHE A 147 -1.14 -12.01 4.42
CA PHE A 147 -1.60 -13.00 3.43
C PHE A 147 -0.48 -13.51 2.52
N ILE A 148 0.52 -12.70 2.22
CA ILE A 148 1.71 -13.12 1.46
C ILE A 148 2.57 -14.08 2.30
N LEU A 149 2.69 -13.84 3.61
CA LEU A 149 3.41 -14.73 4.53
C LEU A 149 2.73 -16.09 4.66
N LYS A 150 1.39 -16.08 4.65
CA LYS A 150 0.59 -17.30 4.74
C LYS A 150 0.84 -18.18 3.51
N ARG A 151 1.00 -19.48 3.76
CA ARG A 151 1.21 -20.48 2.72
C ARG A 151 -0.09 -20.93 2.09
#